data_AF-A0A929CAG2-F1
#
_entry.id   AF-A0A929CAG2-F1
#
_cell.length_a   1.000
_cell.length_b   1.000
_cell.length_c   1.000
_cell.angle_alpha   90.00
_cell.angle_beta   90.00
_cell.angle_gamma   90.00
#
_symmetry.space_group_name_H-M   'P 1'
#
loop_
_entity.id
_entity.type
_entity.pdbx_description
1 polymer ?
#
loop_
_entity_poly.entity_id
_entity_poly.type
_entity_poly.pdbx_seq_one_letter_code
_entity_poly.pdbx_strand_id
1 'polypeptide(L)'
;MSVFSAMELPAFNYETVVRALEESVRRNLADGLLLSGGLDTAMLAYLISKWVKPDCITVALRGATAPDVGYAKLVASRLELKHYIHYFGDEELDENIRDVIRILKSFDPMEIRNSVAIYVALKVGRDRGMSTFITGDGCDELFGGYSFLFGLTKKQLDKALKKMWANMRFSSVPLAEALGVEVRLPYLDPQFKAFATNLDVSLKVKSERGKVWGKWILRKAFENIMPQEIVWRVKAPIEVGSGTTVLPALFDSRISDVEFSEKKRRCLNEDRVVIRSKEHLHYYQIYRNVIGIPYLGASNAKTCPGCGSNVEEGASFCKTCGAYPI
;
A
#
# COMPACT_ATOMS: atom_id res chain seq x y z
N MET A 1 14.94 53.91 -8.01
CA MET A 1 14.47 52.62 -8.55
C MET A 1 15.29 51.52 -7.90
N SER A 2 14.78 50.91 -6.82
CA SER A 2 15.44 49.77 -6.17
C SER A 2 14.91 48.48 -6.78
N VAL A 3 15.76 47.77 -7.52
CA VAL A 3 15.49 46.41 -7.96
C VAL A 3 15.63 45.52 -6.74
N PHE A 4 14.50 45.09 -6.18
CA PHE A 4 14.48 44.04 -5.15
C PHE A 4 15.03 42.76 -5.77
N SER A 5 16.24 42.40 -5.35
CA SER A 5 16.80 41.07 -5.50
C SER A 5 15.83 40.09 -4.86
N ALA A 6 15.24 39.22 -5.69
CA ALA A 6 14.54 38.05 -5.20
C ALA A 6 15.56 37.21 -4.42
N MET A 7 15.40 37.13 -3.10
CA MET A 7 16.14 36.19 -2.28
C MET A 7 15.77 34.78 -2.76
N GLU A 8 16.60 34.20 -3.62
CA GLU A 8 16.57 32.78 -3.91
C GLU A 8 16.72 32.03 -2.58
N LEU A 9 15.69 31.24 -2.23
CA LEU A 9 15.80 30.27 -1.14
C LEU A 9 17.05 29.41 -1.41
N PRO A 10 17.92 29.18 -0.42
CA PRO A 10 19.11 28.34 -0.63
C PRO A 10 18.67 27.01 -1.21
N ALA A 11 19.30 26.60 -2.32
CA ALA A 11 18.98 25.39 -3.05
C ALA A 11 18.85 24.22 -2.06
N PHE A 12 17.66 23.63 -1.97
CA PHE A 12 17.41 22.53 -1.06
C PHE A 12 18.39 21.39 -1.39
N ASN A 13 19.23 20.99 -0.43
CA ASN A 13 20.24 19.96 -0.67
C ASN A 13 19.58 18.58 -0.73
N TYR A 14 19.33 18.11 -1.95
CA TYR A 14 18.74 16.80 -2.22
C TYR A 14 19.57 15.62 -1.68
N GLU A 15 20.89 15.78 -1.52
CA GLU A 15 21.75 14.76 -0.91
C GLU A 15 21.35 14.48 0.55
N THR A 16 20.79 15.48 1.24
CA THR A 16 20.31 15.32 2.62
C THR A 16 19.13 14.34 2.68
N VAL A 17 18.27 14.34 1.66
CA VAL A 17 17.13 13.40 1.56
C VAL A 17 17.63 11.98 1.33
N VAL A 18 18.58 11.81 0.40
CA VAL A 18 19.19 10.50 0.12
C VAL A 18 19.87 9.97 1.38
N ARG A 19 20.71 10.78 2.03
CA ARG A 19 21.42 10.40 3.25
C ARG A 19 20.48 10.03 4.39
N ALA A 20 19.44 10.84 4.63
CA ALA A 20 18.46 10.55 5.67
C ALA A 20 17.75 9.21 5.44
N LEU A 21 17.37 8.90 4.19
CA LEU A 21 16.76 7.61 3.86
C LEU A 21 17.77 6.47 3.94
N GLU A 22 19.02 6.69 3.52
CA GLU A 22 20.09 5.69 3.60
C GLU A 22 20.40 5.29 5.05
N GLU A 23 20.48 6.25 5.96
CA GLU A 23 20.66 6.00 7.39
C GLU A 23 19.50 5.21 7.98
N SER A 24 18.27 5.51 7.56
CA SER A 24 17.10 4.71 7.95
C SER A 24 17.19 3.28 7.43
N VAL A 25 17.53 3.09 6.15
CA VAL A 25 17.71 1.75 5.56
C VAL A 25 18.79 0.98 6.30
N ARG A 26 19.89 1.62 6.68
CA ARG A 26 20.98 1.00 7.45
C ARG A 26 20.52 0.52 8.84
N ARG A 27 19.56 1.19 9.47
CA ARG A 27 18.93 0.74 10.73
C ARG A 27 17.90 -0.37 10.54
N ASN A 28 17.46 -0.60 9.31
CA ASN A 28 16.33 -1.48 8.96
C ASN A 28 16.72 -2.55 7.91
N LEU A 29 17.99 -3.00 7.87
CA LEU A 29 18.45 -4.03 6.94
C LEU A 29 17.59 -5.29 7.02
N ALA A 30 17.44 -6.06 5.95
CA ALA A 30 16.61 -7.25 5.95
C ALA A 30 17.12 -8.29 4.95
N ASP A 31 16.69 -9.54 5.12
CA ASP A 31 17.00 -10.65 4.22
C ASP A 31 16.19 -10.56 2.92
N GLY A 32 14.93 -10.09 3.02
CA GLY A 32 13.98 -9.99 1.94
C GLY A 32 13.56 -8.55 1.62
N LEU A 33 13.17 -8.30 0.38
CA LEU A 33 12.53 -7.04 -0.04
C LEU A 33 11.34 -7.33 -0.95
N LEU A 34 10.16 -6.81 -0.60
CA LEU A 34 8.98 -6.88 -1.48
C LEU A 34 9.13 -5.83 -2.59
N LEU A 35 9.49 -6.28 -3.79
CA LEU A 35 9.90 -5.42 -4.90
C LEU A 35 8.76 -5.27 -5.91
N SER A 36 8.12 -4.10 -5.95
CA SER A 36 7.13 -3.75 -6.98
C SER A 36 7.74 -3.07 -8.21
N GLY A 37 9.00 -2.61 -8.12
CA GLY A 37 9.59 -1.74 -9.14
C GLY A 37 8.91 -0.37 -9.23
N GLY A 38 8.05 -0.02 -8.27
CA GLY A 38 7.62 1.35 -8.03
C GLY A 38 8.77 2.19 -7.45
N LEU A 39 8.61 3.52 -7.49
CA LEU A 39 9.62 4.45 -6.98
C LEU A 39 10.09 4.08 -5.56
N ASP A 40 9.16 3.72 -4.69
CA ASP A 40 9.40 3.54 -3.26
C ASP A 40 10.31 2.33 -3.01
N THR A 41 9.89 1.16 -3.46
CA THR A 41 10.67 -0.08 -3.29
C THR A 41 11.95 -0.07 -4.12
N ALA A 42 12.00 0.66 -5.24
CA ALA A 42 13.23 0.83 -6.02
C ALA A 42 14.28 1.68 -5.29
N MET A 43 13.88 2.77 -4.62
CA MET A 43 14.79 3.57 -3.79
C MET A 43 15.33 2.73 -2.62
N LEU A 44 14.46 1.96 -1.95
CA LEU A 44 14.89 1.07 -0.87
C LEU A 44 15.83 -0.03 -1.37
N ALA A 45 15.52 -0.66 -2.51
CA ALA A 45 16.37 -1.67 -3.13
C ALA A 45 17.76 -1.12 -3.50
N TYR A 46 17.82 0.08 -4.07
CA TYR A 46 19.09 0.74 -4.37
C TYR A 46 19.89 0.99 -3.09
N LEU A 47 19.28 1.59 -2.06
CA LEU A 47 19.98 1.96 -0.83
C LEU A 47 20.43 0.75 -0.01
N ILE A 48 19.58 -0.27 0.14
CA ILE A 48 19.93 -1.46 0.91
C ILE A 48 21.05 -2.26 0.22
N SER A 49 21.08 -2.27 -1.13
CA SER A 49 22.08 -3.01 -1.92
C SER A 49 23.53 -2.58 -1.68
N LYS A 50 23.74 -1.40 -1.10
CA LYS A 50 25.05 -0.90 -0.69
C LYS A 50 25.60 -1.58 0.57
N TRP A 51 24.73 -2.19 1.37
CA TRP A 51 25.04 -2.75 2.68
C TRP A 51 24.88 -4.28 2.69
N VAL A 52 23.78 -4.77 2.12
CA VAL A 52 23.46 -6.20 2.00
C VAL A 52 22.76 -6.46 0.66
N LYS A 53 22.78 -7.69 0.18
CA LYS A 53 22.06 -8.10 -1.04
C LYS A 53 20.79 -8.86 -0.64
N PRO A 54 19.64 -8.19 -0.46
CA PRO A 54 18.42 -8.88 -0.10
C PRO A 54 17.88 -9.70 -1.27
N ASP A 55 17.21 -10.80 -0.95
CA ASP A 55 16.40 -11.55 -1.89
C ASP A 55 15.11 -10.77 -2.18
N CYS A 56 14.88 -10.44 -3.45
CA CYS A 56 13.73 -9.64 -3.87
C CYS A 56 12.55 -10.56 -4.24
N ILE A 57 11.35 -10.23 -3.78
CA ILE A 57 10.10 -10.95 -4.10
C ILE A 57 9.15 -10.04 -4.86
N THR A 58 8.66 -10.51 -6.00
CA THR A 58 7.51 -9.92 -6.71
C THR A 58 6.46 -10.98 -6.92
N VAL A 59 5.20 -10.60 -6.81
CA VAL A 59 4.07 -11.51 -7.06
C VAL A 59 3.16 -10.95 -8.15
N ALA A 60 2.52 -11.84 -8.88
CA ALA A 60 1.54 -11.49 -9.90
C ALA A 60 0.45 -12.56 -9.98
N LEU A 61 -0.79 -12.14 -10.19
CA LEU A 61 -1.89 -13.07 -10.45
C LEU A 61 -1.72 -13.67 -11.86
N ARG A 62 -1.75 -15.00 -11.96
CA ARG A 62 -1.61 -15.72 -13.23
C ARG A 62 -2.74 -15.33 -14.20
N GLY A 63 -2.37 -15.05 -15.45
CA GLY A 63 -3.33 -14.66 -16.49
C GLY A 63 -3.81 -13.20 -16.42
N ALA A 64 -3.40 -12.43 -15.41
CA ALA A 64 -3.68 -11.00 -15.31
C ALA A 64 -2.49 -10.15 -15.77
N THR A 65 -2.78 -8.93 -16.22
CA THR A 65 -1.75 -7.93 -16.49
C THR A 65 -1.16 -7.42 -15.18
N ALA A 66 0.12 -7.69 -14.94
CA ALA A 66 0.85 -7.28 -13.75
C ALA A 66 2.09 -6.44 -14.14
N PRO A 67 1.93 -5.11 -14.33
CA PRO A 67 3.00 -4.25 -14.84
C PRO A 67 4.21 -4.16 -13.88
N ASP A 68 4.02 -4.40 -12.58
CA ASP A 68 5.12 -4.35 -11.61
C ASP A 68 6.21 -5.38 -11.89
N VAL A 69 5.88 -6.52 -12.51
CA VAL A 69 6.85 -7.55 -12.87
C VAL A 69 7.96 -6.99 -13.77
N GLY A 70 7.59 -6.19 -14.78
CA GLY A 70 8.56 -5.62 -15.71
C GLY A 70 9.53 -4.66 -15.03
N TYR A 71 8.99 -3.75 -14.21
CA TYR A 71 9.81 -2.77 -13.49
C TYR A 71 10.64 -3.41 -12.37
N ALA A 72 10.10 -4.40 -11.67
CA ALA A 72 10.83 -5.13 -10.64
C ALA A 72 12.03 -5.88 -11.25
N LYS A 73 11.85 -6.54 -12.40
CA LYS A 73 12.95 -7.17 -13.16
C LYS A 73 14.02 -6.16 -13.54
N LEU A 74 13.61 -4.99 -14.03
CA LEU A 74 14.53 -3.91 -14.40
C LEU A 74 15.38 -3.46 -13.20
N VAL A 75 14.74 -3.18 -12.06
CA VAL A 75 15.44 -2.77 -10.82
C VAL A 75 16.39 -3.87 -10.34
N ALA A 76 15.90 -5.10 -10.21
CA ALA A 76 16.69 -6.21 -9.69
C ALA A 76 17.89 -6.54 -10.58
N SER A 77 17.70 -6.57 -11.90
CA SER A 77 18.78 -6.82 -12.85
C SER A 77 19.85 -5.72 -12.80
N ARG A 78 19.46 -4.45 -12.66
CA ARG A 78 20.40 -3.32 -12.61
C ARG A 78 21.25 -3.31 -11.34
N LEU A 79 20.68 -3.78 -10.24
CA LEU A 79 21.32 -3.84 -8.92
C LEU A 79 21.97 -5.20 -8.64
N GLU A 80 21.90 -6.13 -9.58
CA GLU A 80 22.39 -7.51 -9.43
C GLU A 80 21.84 -8.17 -8.16
N LEU A 81 20.52 -8.04 -7.95
CA LEU A 81 19.81 -8.64 -6.82
C LEU A 81 19.15 -9.95 -7.26
N LYS A 82 19.20 -10.95 -6.39
CA LYS A 82 18.45 -12.19 -6.59
C LYS A 82 16.97 -11.87 -6.56
N HIS A 83 16.22 -12.28 -7.58
CA HIS A 83 14.83 -11.90 -7.76
C HIS A 83 13.96 -13.10 -8.07
N TYR A 84 12.96 -13.32 -7.22
CA TYR A 84 11.95 -14.33 -7.44
C TYR A 84 10.63 -13.67 -7.81
N ILE A 85 10.03 -14.21 -8.87
CA ILE A 85 8.74 -13.77 -9.36
C ILE A 85 7.79 -14.95 -9.22
N HIS A 86 6.80 -14.80 -8.36
CA HIS A 86 5.81 -15.84 -8.10
C HIS A 86 4.49 -15.50 -8.77
N TYR A 87 4.03 -16.40 -9.64
CA TYR A 87 2.73 -16.29 -10.29
C TYR A 87 1.73 -17.20 -9.58
N PHE A 88 0.90 -16.62 -8.71
CA PHE A 88 -0.11 -17.36 -7.97
C PHE A 88 -1.38 -17.55 -8.82
N GLY A 89 -2.03 -18.70 -8.66
CA GLY A 89 -3.25 -19.07 -9.38
C GLY A 89 -4.50 -18.99 -8.50
N ASP A 90 -5.64 -19.41 -9.05
CA ASP A 90 -6.96 -19.34 -8.40
C ASP A 90 -7.04 -20.08 -7.06
N GLU A 91 -6.49 -21.28 -6.95
CA GLU A 91 -6.50 -22.06 -5.71
C GLU A 91 -5.74 -21.34 -4.59
N GLU A 92 -4.51 -20.90 -4.88
CA GLU A 92 -3.68 -20.14 -3.95
C GLU A 92 -4.33 -18.79 -3.60
N LEU A 93 -4.99 -18.14 -4.56
CA LEU A 93 -5.75 -16.91 -4.33
C LEU A 93 -6.88 -17.13 -3.32
N ASP A 94 -7.73 -18.13 -3.52
CA ASP A 94 -8.89 -18.41 -2.67
C ASP A 94 -8.46 -18.76 -1.23
N GLU A 95 -7.40 -19.57 -1.07
CA GLU A 95 -6.80 -19.89 0.22
C GLU A 95 -6.26 -18.65 0.93
N ASN A 96 -5.48 -17.84 0.22
CA ASN A 96 -4.85 -16.67 0.82
C ASN A 96 -5.85 -15.54 1.11
N ILE A 97 -6.93 -15.38 0.33
CA ILE A 97 -8.03 -14.47 0.68
C ILE A 97 -8.63 -14.86 2.03
N ARG A 98 -8.84 -16.16 2.27
CA ARG A 98 -9.37 -16.64 3.55
C ARG A 98 -8.47 -16.28 4.72
N ASP A 99 -7.16 -16.44 4.55
CA ASP A 99 -6.18 -16.08 5.57
C ASP A 99 -6.13 -14.57 5.81
N VAL A 100 -6.10 -13.78 4.74
CA VAL A 100 -6.07 -12.31 4.82
C VAL A 100 -7.30 -11.77 5.54
N ILE A 101 -8.50 -12.25 5.19
CA ILE A 101 -9.75 -11.85 5.84
C ILE A 101 -9.71 -12.17 7.35
N ARG A 102 -9.21 -13.36 7.70
CA ARG A 102 -9.07 -13.80 9.10
C ARG A 102 -8.09 -12.92 9.88
N ILE A 103 -6.94 -12.59 9.29
CA ILE A 103 -5.88 -11.80 9.93
C ILE A 103 -6.32 -10.34 10.08
N LEU A 104 -6.79 -9.73 9.00
CA LEU A 104 -7.14 -8.30 8.99
C LEU A 104 -8.51 -8.00 9.58
N LYS A 105 -9.35 -9.03 9.75
CA LYS A 105 -10.75 -8.89 10.17
C LYS A 105 -11.49 -7.87 9.31
N SER A 106 -11.30 -8.00 8.00
CA SER A 106 -11.89 -7.12 6.99
C SER A 106 -12.45 -7.93 5.84
N PHE A 107 -13.50 -7.42 5.24
CA PHE A 107 -14.07 -7.84 3.95
C PHE A 107 -14.22 -6.62 3.02
N ASP A 108 -13.45 -5.55 3.26
CA ASP A 108 -13.30 -4.43 2.34
C ASP A 108 -12.60 -4.89 1.04
N PRO A 109 -13.26 -4.81 -0.13
CA PRO A 109 -12.69 -5.31 -1.36
C PRO A 109 -11.36 -4.67 -1.74
N MET A 110 -11.17 -3.37 -1.47
CA MET A 110 -9.92 -2.69 -1.79
C MET A 110 -8.77 -3.17 -0.90
N GLU A 111 -9.05 -3.34 0.40
CA GLU A 111 -8.07 -3.86 1.37
C GLU A 111 -7.67 -5.30 1.00
N ILE A 112 -8.63 -6.17 0.70
CA ILE A 112 -8.37 -7.58 0.38
C ILE A 112 -7.55 -7.75 -0.91
N ARG A 113 -7.86 -7.00 -1.98
CA ARG A 113 -7.10 -7.06 -3.25
C ARG A 113 -5.63 -6.70 -3.08
N ASN A 114 -5.33 -5.73 -2.22
CA ASN A 114 -3.96 -5.29 -1.94
C ASN A 114 -3.24 -6.27 -1.02
N SER A 115 -3.93 -6.66 0.06
CA SER A 115 -3.36 -7.45 1.13
C SER A 115 -3.12 -8.91 0.74
N VAL A 116 -3.88 -9.48 -0.20
CA VAL A 116 -3.60 -10.83 -0.71
C VAL A 116 -2.27 -10.89 -1.47
N ALA A 117 -1.94 -9.87 -2.27
CA ALA A 117 -0.65 -9.81 -2.96
C ALA A 117 0.51 -9.69 -1.97
N ILE A 118 0.36 -8.84 -0.95
CA ILE A 118 1.37 -8.70 0.12
C ILE A 118 1.55 -10.03 0.88
N TYR A 119 0.45 -10.68 1.26
CA TYR A 119 0.47 -11.94 1.99
C TYR A 119 1.16 -13.06 1.21
N VAL A 120 0.81 -13.23 -0.08
CA VAL A 120 1.49 -14.18 -0.97
C VAL A 120 2.98 -13.89 -1.03
N ALA A 121 3.38 -12.62 -1.18
CA ALA A 121 4.79 -12.26 -1.30
C ALA A 121 5.58 -12.59 -0.01
N LEU A 122 5.02 -12.29 1.15
CA LEU A 122 5.61 -12.65 2.45
C LEU A 122 5.71 -14.17 2.62
N LYS A 123 4.64 -14.92 2.28
CA LYS A 123 4.60 -16.39 2.36
C LYS A 123 5.69 -17.02 1.46
N VAL A 124 5.78 -16.56 0.21
CA VAL A 124 6.79 -16.99 -0.78
C VAL A 124 8.23 -16.74 -0.30
N GLY A 125 8.46 -15.59 0.34
CA GLY A 125 9.76 -15.25 0.91
C GLY A 125 10.11 -16.09 2.13
N ARG A 126 9.16 -16.26 3.05
CA ARG A 126 9.30 -17.12 4.25
C ARG A 126 9.64 -18.56 3.86
N ASP A 127 8.92 -19.11 2.89
CA ASP A 127 9.13 -20.48 2.41
C ASP A 127 10.50 -20.67 1.73
N ARG A 128 11.20 -19.57 1.43
CA ARG A 128 12.58 -19.52 0.92
C ARG A 128 13.61 -19.21 2.00
N GLY A 129 13.21 -19.15 3.27
CA GLY A 129 14.11 -18.97 4.42
C GLY A 129 14.36 -17.51 4.82
N MET A 130 13.65 -16.53 4.24
CA MET A 130 13.72 -15.14 4.70
C MET A 130 12.90 -14.98 5.99
N SER A 131 13.46 -14.29 6.98
CA SER A 131 12.77 -14.01 8.25
C SER A 131 12.42 -12.53 8.46
N THR A 132 13.09 -11.65 7.71
CA THR A 132 12.91 -10.19 7.78
C THR A 132 12.69 -9.61 6.38
N PHE A 133 11.77 -8.66 6.24
CA PHE A 133 11.40 -8.05 4.96
C PHE A 133 11.38 -6.53 5.02
N ILE A 134 11.85 -5.85 3.97
CA ILE A 134 11.55 -4.43 3.74
C ILE A 134 10.33 -4.29 2.81
N THR A 135 9.43 -3.37 3.16
CA THR A 135 8.36 -2.89 2.28
C THR A 135 8.46 -1.39 2.03
N GLY A 136 7.77 -0.92 0.98
CA GLY A 136 7.69 0.51 0.64
C GLY A 136 6.64 1.30 1.42
N ASP A 137 6.07 0.72 2.48
CA ASP A 137 4.96 1.32 3.23
C ASP A 137 5.35 2.64 3.89
N GLY A 138 4.41 3.58 3.93
CA GLY A 138 4.59 4.91 4.52
C GLY A 138 5.13 5.97 3.57
N CYS A 139 5.70 5.59 2.42
CA CYS A 139 6.26 6.57 1.48
C CYS A 139 5.18 7.51 0.92
N ASP A 140 4.06 6.97 0.47
CA ASP A 140 2.98 7.76 -0.12
C ASP A 140 2.31 8.68 0.91
N GLU A 141 2.13 8.21 2.15
CA GLU A 141 1.59 8.98 3.27
C GLU A 141 2.52 10.13 3.64
N LEU A 142 3.82 9.87 3.75
CA LEU A 142 4.79 10.88 4.17
C LEU A 142 5.07 11.92 3.09
N PHE A 143 5.03 11.53 1.81
CA PHE A 143 5.47 12.37 0.69
C PHE A 143 4.38 12.68 -0.34
N GLY A 144 3.11 12.44 0.00
CA GLY A 144 1.96 12.85 -0.81
C GLY A 144 1.90 12.13 -2.16
N GLY A 145 2.02 10.80 -2.15
CA GLY A 145 2.06 10.01 -3.38
C GLY A 145 0.72 9.73 -4.05
N TYR A 146 -0.40 9.99 -3.36
CA TYR A 146 -1.75 9.74 -3.87
C TYR A 146 -2.27 10.86 -4.75
N SER A 147 -2.87 10.53 -5.89
CA SER A 147 -3.35 11.49 -6.88
C SER A 147 -4.48 12.40 -6.39
N PHE A 148 -5.28 11.95 -5.41
CA PHE A 148 -6.33 12.79 -4.79
C PHE A 148 -5.76 13.96 -3.97
N LEU A 149 -4.45 13.96 -3.68
CA LEU A 149 -3.76 15.08 -3.03
C LEU A 149 -3.33 16.15 -4.05
N PHE A 150 -3.41 15.85 -5.35
CA PHE A 150 -2.97 16.75 -6.40
C PHE A 150 -4.01 17.86 -6.58
N GLY A 151 -3.55 19.11 -6.68
CA GLY A 151 -4.43 20.29 -6.80
C GLY A 151 -4.91 20.87 -5.46
N LEU A 152 -4.58 20.24 -4.33
CA LEU A 152 -4.82 20.84 -3.02
C LEU A 152 -3.91 22.07 -2.81
N THR A 153 -4.45 23.11 -2.19
CA THR A 153 -3.64 24.24 -1.70
C THR A 153 -2.66 23.77 -0.63
N LYS A 154 -1.56 24.50 -0.39
CA LYS A 154 -0.57 24.18 0.65
C LYS A 154 -1.21 23.85 2.02
N LYS A 155 -2.20 24.64 2.43
CA LYS A 155 -2.93 24.45 3.71
C LYS A 155 -3.80 23.19 3.72
N GLN A 156 -4.48 22.89 2.61
CA GLN A 156 -5.29 21.68 2.49
C GLN A 156 -4.40 20.42 2.46
N LEU A 157 -3.29 20.49 1.72
CA LEU A 157 -2.31 19.40 1.65
C LEU A 157 -1.70 19.11 3.03
N ASP A 158 -1.27 20.14 3.75
CA ASP A 158 -0.75 20.00 5.13
C ASP A 158 -1.77 19.31 6.06
N LYS A 159 -3.03 19.76 6.03
CA LYS A 159 -4.11 19.15 6.82
C LYS A 159 -4.36 17.69 6.44
N ALA A 160 -4.39 17.39 5.14
CA ALA A 160 -4.63 16.03 4.64
C ALA A 160 -3.49 15.08 5.05
N LEU A 161 -2.24 15.50 4.86
CA LEU A 161 -1.06 14.71 5.22
C LEU A 161 -0.97 14.47 6.73
N LYS A 162 -1.20 15.48 7.57
CA LYS A 162 -1.24 15.31 9.04
C LYS A 162 -2.31 14.31 9.47
N LYS A 163 -3.48 14.34 8.84
CA LYS A 163 -4.53 13.33 9.08
C LYS A 163 -4.04 11.94 8.68
N MET A 164 -3.34 11.78 7.55
CA MET A 164 -2.78 10.50 7.15
C MET A 164 -1.71 10.00 8.12
N TRP A 165 -0.77 10.86 8.54
CA TRP A 165 0.31 10.47 9.46
C TRP A 165 -0.20 10.01 10.83
N ALA A 166 -1.32 10.56 11.29
CA ALA A 166 -1.95 10.16 12.55
C ALA A 166 -2.70 8.82 12.45
N ASN A 167 -3.15 8.43 11.26
CA ASN A 167 -4.07 7.30 11.08
C ASN A 167 -3.51 6.15 10.22
N MET A 168 -2.32 6.32 9.63
CA MET A 168 -1.71 5.33 8.75
C MET A 168 -1.46 4.01 9.48
N ARG A 169 -1.86 2.92 8.82
CA ARG A 169 -1.62 1.54 9.22
C ARG A 169 -1.42 0.74 7.95
N PHE A 170 -0.58 -0.28 8.00
CA PHE A 170 -0.19 -1.06 6.84
C PHE A 170 -0.46 -2.52 7.12
N SER A 171 -1.13 -3.19 6.20
CA SER A 171 -1.50 -4.60 6.34
C SER A 171 -0.29 -5.52 6.34
N SER A 172 0.83 -5.11 5.75
CA SER A 172 2.10 -5.85 5.75
C SER A 172 2.54 -6.28 7.14
N VAL A 173 2.34 -5.44 8.17
CA VAL A 173 2.74 -5.73 9.56
C VAL A 173 1.95 -6.90 10.16
N PRO A 174 0.61 -6.84 10.32
CA PRO A 174 -0.14 -7.97 10.88
C PRO A 174 -0.09 -9.22 10.00
N LEU A 175 0.05 -9.08 8.67
CA LEU A 175 0.21 -10.23 7.77
C LEU A 175 1.56 -10.93 8.01
N ALA A 176 2.64 -10.18 8.20
CA ALA A 176 3.96 -10.71 8.52
C ALA A 176 3.99 -11.40 9.89
N GLU A 177 3.43 -10.75 10.91
CA GLU A 177 3.29 -11.32 12.26
C GLU A 177 2.56 -12.66 12.23
N ALA A 178 1.45 -12.75 11.49
CA ALA A 178 0.68 -13.98 11.35
C ALA A 178 1.44 -15.09 10.59
N LEU A 179 2.43 -14.74 9.77
CA LEU A 179 3.31 -15.66 9.06
C LEU A 179 4.58 -16.04 9.86
N GLY A 180 4.80 -15.41 11.01
CA GLY A 180 6.00 -15.61 11.83
C GLY A 180 7.25 -14.93 11.25
N VAL A 181 7.09 -13.85 10.48
CA VAL A 181 8.19 -13.06 9.91
C VAL A 181 8.07 -11.58 10.30
N GLU A 182 9.17 -10.84 10.21
CA GLU A 182 9.22 -9.42 10.55
C GLU A 182 9.16 -8.56 9.28
N VAL A 183 8.38 -7.47 9.30
CA VAL A 183 8.43 -6.42 8.28
C VAL A 183 9.04 -5.15 8.89
N ARG A 184 10.08 -4.63 8.23
CA ARG A 184 10.78 -3.39 8.54
C ARG A 184 10.31 -2.30 7.60
N LEU A 185 10.07 -1.11 8.17
CA LEU A 185 9.46 0.02 7.48
C LEU A 185 10.41 1.23 7.47
N PRO A 186 11.43 1.28 6.60
CA PRO A 186 12.43 2.36 6.59
C PRO A 186 11.82 3.76 6.48
N TYR A 187 10.72 3.93 5.74
CA TYR A 187 10.05 5.23 5.67
C TYR A 187 9.46 5.68 7.00
N LEU A 188 9.14 4.75 7.91
CA LEU A 188 8.57 5.02 9.22
C LEU A 188 9.59 4.95 10.36
N ASP A 189 10.88 4.72 10.06
CA ASP A 189 11.96 4.90 11.02
C ASP A 189 11.81 6.25 11.73
N PRO A 190 11.89 6.33 13.07
CA PRO A 190 11.56 7.55 13.80
C PRO A 190 12.33 8.79 13.34
N GLN A 191 13.62 8.64 12.99
CA GLN A 191 14.43 9.78 12.56
C GLN A 191 14.06 10.20 11.13
N PHE A 192 13.85 9.25 10.22
CA PHE A 192 13.45 9.58 8.85
C PHE A 192 12.02 10.11 8.77
N LYS A 193 11.10 9.56 9.58
CA LYS A 193 9.74 10.08 9.72
C LYS A 193 9.77 11.52 10.22
N ALA A 194 10.54 11.83 11.26
CA ALA A 194 10.69 13.18 11.78
C ALA A 194 11.24 14.14 10.71
N PHE A 195 12.28 13.72 9.99
CA PHE A 195 12.80 14.46 8.83
C PHE A 195 11.69 14.73 7.80
N ALA A 196 10.98 13.70 7.36
CA ALA A 196 9.93 13.80 6.36
C ALA A 196 8.77 14.70 6.79
N THR A 197 8.37 14.66 8.06
CA THR A 197 7.28 15.50 8.59
C THR A 197 7.65 16.97 8.73
N ASN A 198 8.94 17.29 8.88
CA ASN A 198 9.44 18.66 8.99
C ASN A 198 9.72 19.33 7.62
N LEU A 199 9.68 18.57 6.52
CA LEU A 199 9.82 19.14 5.18
C LEU A 199 8.62 20.02 4.81
N ASP A 200 8.89 21.10 4.08
CA ASP A 200 7.83 21.93 3.49
C ASP A 200 6.95 21.06 2.58
N VAL A 201 5.64 21.04 2.86
CA VAL A 201 4.67 20.23 2.14
C VAL A 201 4.61 20.55 0.64
N SER A 202 5.01 21.75 0.22
CA SER A 202 5.12 22.13 -1.21
C SER A 202 6.20 21.38 -1.97
N LEU A 203 7.16 20.76 -1.28
CA LEU A 203 8.18 19.88 -1.88
C LEU A 203 7.65 18.44 -2.05
N LYS A 204 6.51 18.09 -1.45
CA LYS A 204 5.94 16.74 -1.52
C LYS A 204 5.11 16.56 -2.79
N VAL A 205 4.31 17.55 -3.14
CA VAL A 205 3.47 17.57 -4.34
C VAL A 205 3.77 18.83 -5.15
N LYS A 206 4.28 18.67 -6.39
CA LYS A 206 4.68 19.80 -7.24
C LYS A 206 4.46 19.51 -8.72
N SER A 207 4.22 20.56 -9.50
CA SER A 207 4.17 20.48 -10.96
C SER A 207 5.57 20.52 -11.56
N GLU A 208 5.89 19.54 -12.42
CA GLU A 208 7.13 19.50 -13.21
C GLU A 208 6.84 18.84 -14.56
N ARG A 209 7.39 19.42 -15.65
CA ARG A 209 7.19 18.94 -17.03
C ARG A 209 5.69 18.81 -17.40
N GLY A 210 4.89 19.80 -17.02
CA GLY A 210 3.45 19.86 -17.34
C GLY A 210 2.57 18.87 -16.57
N LYS A 211 3.11 18.18 -15.55
CA LYS A 211 2.37 17.20 -14.75
C LYS A 211 2.59 17.42 -13.25
N VAL A 212 1.55 17.16 -12.46
CA VAL A 212 1.65 17.15 -11.00
C VAL A 212 2.22 15.81 -10.53
N TRP A 213 3.27 15.87 -9.70
CA TRP A 213 3.93 14.71 -9.13
C TRP A 213 3.84 14.75 -7.62
N GLY A 214 3.34 13.64 -7.06
CA GLY A 214 3.58 13.29 -5.66
C GLY A 214 4.99 12.73 -5.47
N LYS A 215 5.45 12.71 -4.21
CA LYS A 215 6.81 12.28 -3.85
C LYS A 215 7.88 13.10 -4.58
N TRP A 216 7.56 14.34 -4.93
CA TRP A 216 8.38 15.14 -5.84
C TRP A 216 9.81 15.29 -5.33
N ILE A 217 9.98 15.60 -4.04
CA ILE A 217 11.31 15.73 -3.44
C ILE A 217 12.15 14.47 -3.50
N LEU A 218 11.52 13.29 -3.36
CA LEU A 218 12.20 12.00 -3.50
C LEU A 218 12.60 11.78 -4.97
N ARG A 219 11.73 12.12 -5.92
CA ARG A 219 12.06 12.02 -7.35
C ARG A 219 13.27 12.87 -7.70
N LYS A 220 13.31 14.14 -7.27
CA LYS A 220 14.48 15.01 -7.47
C LYS A 220 15.74 14.47 -6.82
N ALA A 221 15.64 13.93 -5.62
CA ALA A 221 16.79 13.38 -4.91
C ALA A 221 17.41 12.15 -5.59
N PHE A 222 16.61 11.37 -6.32
CA PHE A 222 17.07 10.14 -6.97
C PHE A 222 17.18 10.23 -8.51
N GLU A 223 16.84 11.35 -9.14
CA GLU A 223 16.79 11.47 -10.61
C GLU A 223 18.15 11.28 -11.29
N ASN A 224 19.25 11.62 -10.62
CA ASN A 224 20.61 11.43 -11.12
C ASN A 224 21.27 10.14 -10.62
N ILE A 225 20.54 9.34 -9.83
CA ILE A 225 21.03 8.11 -9.18
C ILE A 225 20.39 6.87 -9.80
N MET A 226 19.09 6.95 -10.11
CA MET A 226 18.29 5.85 -10.61
C MET A 226 17.76 6.13 -12.03
N PRO A 227 17.39 5.09 -12.80
CA PRO A 227 16.82 5.27 -14.14
C PRO A 227 15.58 6.17 -14.14
N GLN A 228 15.54 7.13 -15.06
CA GLN A 228 14.46 8.12 -15.18
C GLN A 228 13.09 7.47 -15.38
N GLU A 229 13.03 6.34 -16.08
CA GLU A 229 11.84 5.53 -16.32
C GLU A 229 11.25 4.89 -15.05
N ILE A 230 12.04 4.75 -13.97
CA ILE A 230 11.57 4.37 -12.64
C ILE A 230 11.25 5.63 -11.83
N VAL A 231 12.17 6.59 -11.81
CA VAL A 231 12.06 7.81 -10.99
C VAL A 231 10.82 8.63 -11.34
N TRP A 232 10.47 8.71 -12.63
CA TRP A 232 9.32 9.46 -13.14
C TRP A 232 8.19 8.53 -13.60
N ARG A 233 8.14 7.28 -13.11
CA ARG A 233 7.01 6.39 -13.31
C ARG A 233 5.77 6.91 -12.58
N VAL A 234 4.61 6.78 -13.22
CA VAL A 234 3.31 7.03 -12.57
C VAL A 234 3.05 5.96 -11.52
N LYS A 235 2.55 6.38 -10.35
CA LYS A 235 2.17 5.44 -9.28
C LYS A 235 1.09 4.48 -9.80
N ALA A 236 1.35 3.19 -9.69
CA ALA A 236 0.35 2.15 -9.78
C ALA A 236 -0.05 1.73 -8.35
N PRO A 237 -1.35 1.61 -8.05
CA PRO A 237 -1.83 0.89 -6.87
C PRO A 237 -1.37 -0.57 -6.87
N ILE A 238 -1.31 -1.22 -5.70
CA ILE A 238 -0.78 -2.58 -5.56
C ILE A 238 -1.64 -3.58 -6.35
N GLU A 239 -2.95 -3.40 -6.35
CA GLU A 239 -3.88 -4.25 -7.10
C GLU A 239 -3.67 -4.14 -8.61
N VAL A 240 -3.28 -2.95 -9.09
CA VAL A 240 -2.92 -2.76 -10.51
C VAL A 240 -1.58 -3.43 -10.79
N GLY A 241 -0.59 -3.20 -9.93
CA GLY A 241 0.77 -3.71 -10.07
C GLY A 241 0.86 -5.24 -10.11
N SER A 242 0.11 -5.89 -9.23
CA SER A 242 0.04 -7.35 -9.07
C SER A 242 -1.01 -8.03 -9.96
N GLY A 243 -1.90 -7.25 -10.58
CA GLY A 243 -2.97 -7.77 -11.44
C GLY A 243 -4.23 -8.24 -10.71
N THR A 244 -4.39 -7.98 -9.41
CA THR A 244 -5.61 -8.32 -8.65
C THR A 244 -6.80 -7.38 -8.94
N THR A 245 -6.64 -6.40 -9.84
CA THR A 245 -7.78 -5.60 -10.37
C THR A 245 -8.83 -6.42 -11.09
N VAL A 246 -8.52 -7.66 -11.50
CA VAL A 246 -9.47 -8.55 -12.21
C VAL A 246 -10.46 -9.25 -11.28
N LEU A 247 -10.26 -9.21 -9.96
CA LEU A 247 -11.11 -9.92 -8.99
C LEU A 247 -12.60 -9.56 -9.07
N PRO A 248 -13.02 -8.31 -9.31
CA PRO A 248 -14.43 -7.98 -9.54
C PRO A 248 -15.06 -8.81 -10.67
N ALA A 249 -14.40 -8.83 -11.84
CA ALA A 249 -14.88 -9.57 -13.00
C ALA A 249 -14.83 -11.10 -12.78
N LEU A 250 -13.82 -11.57 -12.03
CA LEU A 250 -13.74 -12.96 -11.61
C LEU A 250 -14.95 -13.37 -10.78
N PHE A 251 -15.30 -12.60 -9.75
CA PHE A 251 -16.48 -12.90 -8.91
C PHE A 251 -17.80 -12.65 -9.63
N ASP A 252 -17.85 -11.71 -10.58
CA ASP A 252 -19.02 -11.51 -11.42
C ASP A 252 -19.34 -12.73 -12.29
N SER A 253 -18.32 -13.47 -12.74
CA SER A 253 -18.49 -14.72 -13.50
C SER A 253 -18.73 -15.95 -12.62
N ARG A 254 -18.19 -15.98 -11.39
CA ARG A 254 -18.37 -17.11 -10.45
C ARG A 254 -19.74 -17.11 -9.74
N ILE A 255 -20.39 -15.96 -9.59
CA ILE A 255 -21.64 -15.82 -8.84
C ILE A 255 -22.75 -15.37 -9.78
N SER A 256 -23.84 -16.14 -9.89
CA SER A 256 -24.99 -15.75 -10.72
C SER A 256 -25.77 -14.57 -10.13
N ASP A 257 -26.51 -13.82 -10.95
CA ASP A 257 -27.32 -12.68 -10.47
C ASP A 257 -28.46 -13.12 -9.54
N VAL A 258 -29.01 -14.32 -9.78
CA VAL A 258 -30.04 -14.94 -8.94
C VAL A 258 -29.46 -15.23 -7.56
N GLU A 259 -28.34 -15.96 -7.51
CA GLU A 259 -27.63 -16.30 -6.28
C GLU A 259 -27.21 -15.03 -5.51
N PHE A 260 -26.67 -14.04 -6.22
CA PHE A 260 -26.27 -12.77 -5.63
C PHE A 260 -27.44 -12.06 -4.96
N SER A 261 -28.58 -11.96 -5.65
CA SER A 261 -29.78 -11.29 -5.15
C SER A 261 -30.35 -11.98 -3.90
N GLU A 262 -30.40 -13.31 -3.91
CA GLU A 262 -30.86 -14.12 -2.78
C GLU A 262 -29.96 -13.96 -1.56
N LYS A 263 -28.65 -14.15 -1.75
CA LYS A 263 -27.66 -14.05 -0.66
C LYS A 263 -27.55 -12.62 -0.12
N LYS A 264 -27.59 -11.60 -0.98
CA LYS A 264 -27.61 -10.18 -0.56
C LYS A 264 -28.79 -9.87 0.35
N ARG A 265 -29.99 -10.32 0.00
CA ARG A 265 -31.19 -10.16 0.85
C ARG A 265 -31.03 -10.89 2.18
N ARG A 266 -30.47 -12.11 2.16
CA ARG A 266 -30.18 -12.89 3.36
C ARG A 266 -29.23 -12.15 4.31
N CYS A 267 -28.09 -11.66 3.81
CA CYS A 267 -27.12 -10.91 4.62
C CYS A 267 -27.72 -9.64 5.24
N LEU A 268 -28.60 -8.95 4.52
CA LEU A 268 -29.30 -7.78 5.06
C LEU A 268 -30.28 -8.16 6.18
N ASN A 269 -31.07 -9.22 5.98
CA ASN A 269 -32.13 -9.61 6.91
C ASN A 269 -31.60 -10.32 8.17
N GLU A 270 -30.65 -11.24 8.01
CA GLU A 270 -30.10 -12.03 9.11
C GLU A 270 -28.97 -11.29 9.83
N ASP A 271 -28.04 -10.70 9.07
CA ASP A 271 -26.78 -10.20 9.62
C ASP A 271 -26.72 -8.66 9.69
N ARG A 272 -27.72 -7.95 9.13
CA ARG A 272 -27.75 -6.48 8.97
C ARG A 272 -26.54 -5.93 8.21
N VAL A 273 -26.00 -6.71 7.27
CA VAL A 273 -24.86 -6.31 6.43
C VAL A 273 -25.33 -5.95 5.02
N VAL A 274 -24.96 -4.75 4.57
CA VAL A 274 -25.26 -4.23 3.24
C VAL A 274 -24.21 -4.71 2.25
N ILE A 275 -24.61 -5.61 1.35
CA ILE A 275 -23.75 -6.13 0.29
C ILE A 275 -23.84 -5.27 -0.98
N ARG A 276 -22.68 -4.85 -1.51
CA ARG A 276 -22.58 -3.87 -2.61
C ARG A 276 -22.20 -4.48 -3.96
N SER A 277 -21.50 -5.61 -3.98
CA SER A 277 -21.07 -6.31 -5.19
C SER A 277 -20.90 -7.82 -4.93
N LYS A 278 -20.78 -8.62 -5.98
CA LYS A 278 -20.52 -10.07 -5.90
C LYS A 278 -19.19 -10.38 -5.22
N GLU A 279 -18.15 -9.59 -5.49
CA GLU A 279 -16.89 -9.66 -4.76
C GLU A 279 -17.07 -9.37 -3.26
N HIS A 280 -17.80 -8.30 -2.90
CA HIS A 280 -18.07 -7.97 -1.51
C HIS A 280 -18.89 -9.07 -0.81
N LEU A 281 -19.82 -9.71 -1.55
CA LEU A 281 -20.53 -10.88 -1.06
C LEU A 281 -19.57 -12.02 -0.75
N HIS A 282 -18.68 -12.36 -1.69
CA HIS A 282 -17.73 -13.46 -1.53
C HIS A 282 -16.85 -13.26 -0.28
N TYR A 283 -16.24 -12.07 -0.13
CA TYR A 283 -15.43 -11.77 1.06
C TYR A 283 -16.25 -11.79 2.34
N TYR A 284 -17.49 -11.27 2.32
CA TYR A 284 -18.35 -11.33 3.48
C TYR A 284 -18.73 -12.77 3.88
N GLN A 285 -18.98 -13.66 2.92
CA GLN A 285 -19.27 -15.07 3.21
C GLN A 285 -18.09 -15.75 3.92
N ILE A 286 -16.86 -15.45 3.47
CA ILE A 286 -15.64 -15.93 4.13
C ILE A 286 -15.52 -15.33 5.54
N TYR A 287 -15.69 -14.02 5.66
CA TYR A 287 -15.65 -13.31 6.95
C TYR A 287 -16.65 -13.91 7.94
N ARG A 288 -17.90 -14.11 7.52
CA ARG A 288 -18.97 -14.70 8.34
C ARG A 288 -18.63 -16.12 8.78
N ASN A 289 -17.95 -16.90 7.94
CA ASN A 289 -17.52 -18.26 8.26
C ASN A 289 -16.36 -18.30 9.26
N VAL A 290 -15.34 -17.44 9.08
CA VAL A 290 -14.09 -17.52 9.86
C VAL A 290 -14.05 -16.60 11.07
N ILE A 291 -14.88 -15.56 11.12
CA ILE A 291 -14.96 -14.57 12.21
C ILE A 291 -16.36 -14.53 12.83
N GLY A 292 -17.40 -14.62 12.00
CA GLY A 292 -18.80 -14.48 12.44
C GLY A 292 -19.44 -13.18 11.97
N ILE A 293 -20.62 -12.86 12.51
CA ILE A 293 -21.33 -11.63 12.17
C ILE A 293 -20.56 -10.42 12.74
N PRO A 294 -20.32 -9.35 11.96
CA PRO A 294 -19.65 -8.17 12.48
C PRO A 294 -20.41 -7.57 13.67
N TYR A 295 -19.68 -7.28 14.74
CA TYR A 295 -20.24 -6.89 16.04
C TYR A 295 -21.04 -5.58 15.96
N LEU A 296 -22.26 -5.56 16.50
CA LEU A 296 -23.03 -4.35 16.77
C LEU A 296 -22.53 -3.74 18.08
N GLY A 297 -21.86 -2.58 17.99
CA GLY A 297 -21.21 -1.88 19.09
C GLY A 297 -22.01 -1.71 20.38
N ALA A 298 -21.27 -1.49 21.49
CA ALA A 298 -21.83 -0.98 22.74
C ALA A 298 -22.55 0.37 22.50
N SER A 299 -23.50 0.73 23.37
CA SER A 299 -24.49 1.80 23.18
C SER A 299 -23.95 3.21 22.88
N ASN A 300 -22.63 3.44 22.97
CA ASN A 300 -22.00 4.76 22.82
C ASN A 300 -20.91 4.83 21.73
N ALA A 301 -20.69 3.78 20.94
CA ALA A 301 -19.69 3.80 19.86
C ALA A 301 -20.32 4.22 18.52
N LYS A 302 -19.59 5.01 17.71
CA LYS A 302 -19.95 5.20 16.30
C LYS A 302 -19.92 3.83 15.62
N THR A 303 -21.00 3.46 14.94
CA THR A 303 -21.11 2.20 14.20
C THR A 303 -21.19 2.44 12.71
N CYS A 304 -20.62 1.52 11.93
CA CYS A 304 -20.73 1.55 10.48
C CYS A 304 -22.18 1.26 10.04
N PRO A 305 -22.82 2.13 9.23
CA PRO A 305 -24.17 1.88 8.72
C PRO A 305 -24.25 0.69 7.76
N GLY A 306 -23.13 0.28 7.15
CA GLY A 306 -23.08 -0.81 6.20
C GLY A 306 -22.91 -2.20 6.82
N CYS A 307 -22.32 -2.31 8.00
CA CYS A 307 -22.06 -3.63 8.61
C CYS A 307 -22.20 -3.68 10.14
N GLY A 308 -22.57 -2.58 10.80
CA GLY A 308 -22.74 -2.52 12.25
C GLY A 308 -21.44 -2.44 13.07
N SER A 309 -20.28 -2.67 12.46
CA SER A 309 -18.99 -2.67 13.16
C SER A 309 -18.68 -1.32 13.82
N ASN A 310 -18.05 -1.38 14.99
CA ASN A 310 -17.46 -0.19 15.63
C ASN A 310 -16.47 0.50 14.71
N VAL A 311 -16.55 1.82 14.67
CA VAL A 311 -15.64 2.69 13.93
C VAL A 311 -15.18 3.82 14.85
N GLU A 312 -13.98 4.33 14.61
CA GLU A 312 -13.45 5.48 15.35
C GLU A 312 -14.38 6.70 15.14
N GLU A 313 -14.53 7.56 16.15
CA GLU A 313 -15.49 8.68 16.13
C GLU A 313 -15.27 9.62 14.92
N GLY A 314 -14.00 9.87 14.56
CA GLY A 314 -13.61 10.67 13.40
C GLY A 314 -13.42 9.90 12.08
N ALA A 315 -13.76 8.61 12.04
CA ALA A 315 -13.60 7.79 10.85
C ALA A 315 -14.62 8.18 9.78
N SER A 316 -14.13 8.38 8.55
CA SER A 316 -14.97 8.58 7.36
C SER A 316 -15.15 7.32 6.54
N PHE A 317 -14.43 6.23 6.87
CA PHE A 317 -14.52 4.93 6.21
C PHE A 317 -14.50 3.79 7.24
N CYS A 318 -15.17 2.68 6.94
CA CYS A 318 -15.16 1.49 7.80
C CYS A 318 -14.05 0.52 7.38
N LYS A 319 -13.12 0.22 8.30
CA LYS A 319 -12.03 -0.75 8.06
C LYS A 319 -12.51 -2.20 7.92
N THR A 320 -13.68 -2.54 8.48
CA THR A 320 -14.22 -3.89 8.41
C THR A 320 -14.85 -4.18 7.06
N CYS A 321 -15.70 -3.30 6.53
CA CYS A 321 -16.43 -3.58 5.29
C CYS A 321 -16.04 -2.68 4.12
N GLY A 322 -15.30 -1.59 4.33
CA GLY A 322 -14.99 -0.61 3.28
C GLY A 322 -16.14 0.35 2.96
N ALA A 323 -17.13 0.52 3.86
CA ALA A 323 -18.16 1.54 3.69
C ALA A 323 -17.56 2.94 3.72
N TYR A 324 -17.94 3.78 2.75
CA TYR A 324 -17.55 5.18 2.65
C TYR A 324 -18.64 5.96 1.87
N PRO A 325 -19.09 7.14 2.34
CA PRO A 325 -18.79 7.72 3.65
C PRO A 325 -19.54 7.02 4.80
N ILE A 326 -19.09 7.22 6.04
CA ILE A 326 -19.73 6.76 7.28
C ILE A 326 -19.73 7.82 8.37
#